data_AF-A0A183DLM6-F1
#
_entry.id   AF-A0A183DLM6-F1
#
_cell.length_a   1.000
_cell.length_b   1.000
_cell.length_c   1.000
_cell.angle_alpha   90.00
_cell.angle_beta   90.00
_cell.angle_gamma   90.00
#
_symmetry.space_group_name_H-M   'P 1'
#
loop_
_entity.id
_entity.type
_entity.pdbx_description
1 polymer ?
#
loop_
_entity_poly.entity_id
_entity_poly.type
_entity_poly.pdbx_seq_one_letter_code
_entity_poly.pdbx_strand_id
1 'polypeptide(L)' 'LIAELLIGNEDQGDQVVYIDTNGSFKSIRLLQMLKSRGVQDKNAAENMLKRVLIARVYDEKDLRIALTKIQVTKTTK' A
#
# COMPACT_ATOMS: atom_id res chain seq x y z
N LEU A 1 9.69 -2.33 -5.19
CA LEU A 1 8.35 -2.93 -5.02
C LEU A 1 7.25 -1.90 -4.69
N ILE A 2 6.99 -1.46 -3.44
CA ILE A 2 5.85 -0.53 -3.17
C ILE A 2 6.11 0.91 -3.62
N ALA A 3 7.27 1.47 -3.29
CA ALA A 3 7.61 2.84 -3.66
C ALA A 3 7.62 3.03 -5.19
N GLU A 4 8.10 2.04 -5.94
CA GLU A 4 8.04 2.03 -7.41
C GLU A 4 6.59 1.97 -7.93
N LEU A 5 5.71 1.16 -7.33
CA LEU A 5 4.30 1.12 -7.70
C LEU A 5 3.60 2.46 -7.46
N LEU A 6 3.95 3.17 -6.37
CA LEU A 6 3.37 4.47 -6.05
C LEU A 6 3.87 5.59 -6.99
N ILE A 7 5.13 5.53 -7.43
CA ILE A 7 5.74 6.51 -8.34
C ILE A 7 5.35 6.23 -9.80
N GLY A 8 5.31 4.97 -10.22
CA GLY A 8 4.97 4.61 -11.61
C GLY A 8 3.51 4.87 -11.98
N ASN A 9 2.63 5.03 -10.97
CA ASN A 9 1.21 5.35 -11.14
C ASN A 9 0.92 6.78 -10.64
N GLU A 10 1.63 7.77 -11.19
CA GLU A 10 1.40 9.20 -10.90
C GLU A 10 0.01 9.66 -11.35
N ASP A 11 -0.48 9.11 -12.47
CA ASP A 11 -1.86 9.26 -12.89
C ASP A 11 -2.72 8.10 -12.34
N GLN A 12 -3.90 8.45 -11.83
CA GLN A 12 -5.02 7.58 -11.45
C GLN A 12 -5.03 7.05 -10.00
N GLY A 13 -6.23 7.08 -9.41
CA GLY A 13 -6.58 6.73 -8.03
C GLY A 13 -6.37 5.27 -7.62
N ASP A 14 -5.36 4.61 -8.17
CA ASP A 14 -5.00 3.24 -7.85
C ASP A 14 -4.44 3.16 -6.43
N GLN A 15 -5.10 2.33 -5.64
CA GLN A 15 -4.73 1.98 -4.27
C GLN A 15 -3.83 0.75 -4.27
N VAL A 16 -2.82 0.73 -3.39
CA VAL A 16 -1.95 -0.41 -3.17
C VAL A 16 -2.39 -1.10 -1.88
N VAL A 17 -2.77 -2.38 -1.97
CA VAL A 17 -3.07 -3.17 -0.78
C VAL A 17 -1.79 -3.84 -0.27
N TYR A 18 -1.46 -3.64 0.99
CA TYR A 18 -0.35 -4.28 1.69
C TYR A 18 -0.89 -5.21 2.79
N ILE A 19 -0.66 -6.51 2.64
CA ILE A 19 -1.00 -7.52 3.66
C ILE A 19 0.22 -7.70 4.57
N ASP A 20 0.10 -7.23 5.82
CA ASP A 20 1.17 -7.30 6.81
C ASP A 20 0.95 -8.50 7.75
N THR A 21 1.63 -9.60 7.45
CA THR A 21 1.54 -10.85 8.21
C THR A 21 2.47 -10.89 9.43
N ASN A 22 3.44 -9.97 9.55
CA ASN A 22 4.53 -10.12 10.53
C ASN A 22 4.93 -8.86 11.30
N GLY A 23 4.38 -7.68 11.03
CA GLY A 23 4.80 -6.45 11.75
C GLY A 23 5.67 -5.52 10.96
N SER A 24 6.02 -5.91 9.74
CA SER A 24 7.12 -5.28 9.03
C SER A 24 6.73 -3.97 8.37
N PHE A 25 5.44 -3.69 8.20
CA PHE A 25 5.05 -2.42 7.61
C PHE A 25 5.40 -1.26 8.54
N LYS A 26 6.20 -0.32 8.03
CA LYS A 26 6.55 0.93 8.69
C LYS A 26 6.37 2.07 7.70
N SER A 27 5.38 2.93 7.93
CA SER A 27 5.10 4.10 7.07
C SER A 27 6.31 5.02 6.93
N ILE A 28 7.08 5.20 8.01
CA ILE A 28 8.32 5.98 7.99
C ILE A 28 9.36 5.41 7.03
N ARG A 29 9.45 4.07 6.91
CA ARG A 29 10.40 3.43 6.00
C ARG A 29 9.97 3.65 4.55
N LEU A 30 8.68 3.55 4.27
CA LEU A 30 8.14 3.84 2.95
C LEU A 30 8.37 5.31 2.57
N LEU A 31 8.17 6.25 3.50
CA LEU A 31 8.46 7.68 3.28
C LEU A 31 9.94 7.91 2.93
N GLN A 32 10.86 7.27 3.66
CA GLN A 32 12.29 7.33 3.36
C GLN A 32 12.60 6.78 1.96
N MET A 33 11.95 5.70 1.54
CA MET A 33 12.13 5.10 0.22
C MET A 33 11.57 5.97 -0.92
N LEU A 34 10.48 6.70 -0.69
CA LEU A 34 9.93 7.66 -1.65
C LEU A 34 10.89 8.84 -1.83
N LYS A 35 11.40 9.39 -0.73
CA LYS A 35 12.40 10.47 -0.74
C LYS A 35 13.67 10.07 -1.47
N SER A 36 14.18 8.86 -1.21
CA SER A 36 15.40 8.37 -1.89
C SER A 36 15.21 8.14 -3.39
N ARG A 37 13.97 8.12 -3.89
CA ARG A 37 13.62 8.00 -5.30
C ARG A 37 13.24 9.33 -5.95
N GLY A 38 13.50 10.45 -5.29
CA GLY A 38 13.29 11.79 -5.87
C GLY A 38 11.94 12.43 -5.54
N VAL A 39 11.07 11.79 -4.76
CA VAL A 39 9.83 12.41 -4.26
C VAL A 39 10.18 13.38 -3.13
N GLN A 40 10.54 14.61 -3.49
CA GLN A 40 10.98 15.63 -2.52
C GLN A 40 9.84 16.48 -1.96
N ASP A 41 8.75 16.63 -2.70
CA ASP A 41 7.55 17.31 -2.20
C ASP A 41 6.91 16.46 -1.10
N LYS A 42 6.83 17.05 0.11
CA LYS A 42 6.21 16.44 1.29
C LYS A 42 4.74 16.11 1.04
N ASN A 43 3.98 17.00 0.40
CA ASN A 43 2.56 16.81 0.14
C ASN A 43 2.34 15.68 -0.86
N ALA A 44 3.18 15.62 -1.91
CA ALA A 44 3.17 14.51 -2.86
C ALA A 44 3.46 13.17 -2.16
N ALA A 45 4.51 13.11 -1.34
CA ALA A 45 4.86 11.90 -0.60
C ALA A 45 3.74 11.46 0.38
N GLU A 46 3.14 12.40 1.11
CA GLU A 46 2.02 12.09 2.01
C GLU A 46 0.77 11.60 1.26
N ASN A 47 0.47 12.19 0.11
CA ASN A 47 -0.64 11.73 -0.74
C ASN A 47 -0.37 10.34 -1.33
N MET A 48 0.87 10.03 -1.69
CA MET A 48 1.26 8.67 -2.09
C MET A 48 1.08 7.66 -0.95
N LEU A 49 1.44 8.03 0.29
CA LEU A 49 1.24 7.15 1.46
C LEU A 49 -0.24 6.84 1.72
N LYS A 50 -1.15 7.80 1.50
CA LYS A 50 -2.61 7.60 1.67
C LYS A 50 -3.20 6.56 0.71
N ARG A 51 -2.51 6.26 -0.39
CA ARG A 51 -2.93 5.23 -1.37
C ARG A 51 -2.61 3.81 -0.89
N VAL A 52 -1.87 3.64 0.21
CA VAL A 52 -1.52 2.32 0.74
C VAL A 52 -2.56 1.88 1.77
N LEU A 53 -3.37 0.90 1.41
CA LEU A 53 -4.30 0.23 2.30
C LEU A 53 -3.59 -0.92 3.01
N ILE A 54 -3.61 -0.94 4.34
CA ILE A 54 -2.86 -1.93 5.13
C ILE A 54 -3.86 -2.88 5.78
N ALA A 55 -3.71 -4.17 5.48
CA ALA A 55 -4.45 -5.24 6.15
C ALA A 55 -3.50 -5.99 7.07
N ARG A 56 -3.76 -5.91 8.38
CA ARG A 56 -3.02 -6.67 9.39
C ARG A 56 -3.57 -8.09 9.47
N VAL A 57 -2.68 -9.08 9.42
CA VAL A 57 -3.05 -10.50 9.43
C VAL A 57 -2.22 -11.20 10.49
N TYR A 58 -2.87 -11.90 11.42
CA TYR A 58 -2.19 -12.61 12.50
C TYR A 58 -2.14 -14.12 12.29
N ASP A 59 -3.10 -14.66 11.53
CA ASP A 59 -3.24 -16.09 11.27
C ASP A 59 -3.78 -16.38 9.86
N GLU A 60 -3.93 -17.66 9.53
CA GLU A 60 -4.46 -18.11 8.24
C GLU A 60 -5.91 -17.64 8.00
N LYS A 61 -6.71 -17.57 9.07
CA LYS A 61 -8.11 -17.17 8.98
C LYS A 61 -8.23 -15.70 8.60
N ASP A 62 -7.43 -14.84 9.22
CA ASP A 62 -7.31 -13.42 8.89
C ASP A 62 -6.86 -13.23 7.44
N LEU A 63 -5.87 -14.01 6.99
CA LEU A 63 -5.38 -13.97 5.62
C LEU A 63 -6.49 -14.31 4.63
N ARG A 64 -7.23 -15.39 4.89
CA ARG A 64 -8.36 -15.83 4.06
C ARG A 64 -9.44 -14.75 3.99
N ILE A 65 -9.78 -14.12 5.10
CA ILE A 65 -10.76 -13.02 5.14
C ILE A 65 -10.27 -11.82 4.32
N ALA A 66 -9.01 -11.42 4.48
CA ALA A 66 -8.43 -10.30 3.74
C ALA A 66 -8.45 -10.56 2.23
N LEU A 67 -8.03 -11.74 1.79
CA LEU A 67 -8.02 -12.13 0.38
C LEU A 67 -9.43 -12.21 -0.21
N THR A 68 -10.40 -12.79 0.51
CA THR A 68 -11.80 -12.84 0.05
C THR A 68 -12.37 -11.43 -0.14
N LYS A 69 -12.11 -10.50 0.79
CA LYS A 69 -12.56 -9.10 0.66
C LYS A 69 -11.98 -8.43 -0.59
N ILE A 70 -10.68 -8.64 -0.85
CA ILE A 70 -10.01 -8.11 -2.05
C ILE A 70 -10.61 -8.70 -3.33
N GLN A 71 -10.94 -9.99 -3.34
CA GLN A 71 -11.56 -10.64 -4.49
C GLN A 71 -12.97 -10.10 -4.76
N VAL A 72 -13.78 -9.90 -3.72
CA VAL A 72 -15.13 -9.31 -3.87
C VAL A 72 -15.06 -7.91 -4.48
N THR A 73 -14.08 -7.09 -4.09
CA THR A 73 -13.88 -5.76 -4.68
C THR A 73 -13.54 -5.80 -6.19
N LYS A 74 -13.00 -6.92 -6.70
CA LYS A 74 -12.73 -7.08 -8.15
C LYS A 74 -13.95 -7.53 -8.96
N THR A 75 -14.87 -8.27 -8.36
CA THR A 75 -16.02 -8.86 -9.08
C THR A 75 -17.18 -7.88 -9.26
N THR A 76 -17.29 -6.88 -8.38
CA THR A 76 -18.27 -5.79 -8.51
C THR A 76 -17.70 -4.68 -9.41
N LYS A 77 -17.71 -4.91 -10.72
CA LYS A 77 -17.56 -3.88 -11.75
C LYS A 77 -18.69 -4.01 -12.77
#